data_AF-A0A257NDJ6-F1
#
_entry.id   AF-A0A257NDJ6-F1
#
_cell.length_a   1.000
_cell.length_b   1.000
_cell.length_c   1.000
_cell.angle_alpha   90.00
_cell.angle_beta   90.00
_cell.angle_gamma   90.00
#
_symmetry.space_group_name_H-M   'P 1'
#
loop_
_entity.id
_entity.type
_entity.pdbx_description
1 polymer ?
#
loop_
_entity_poly.entity_id
_entity_poly.type
_entity_poly.pdbx_seq_one_letter_code
_entity_poly.pdbx_strand_id
1 'polypeptide(L)'
;FHLIDIEGNQFHAIGDTAIAIGPKGAKNEDSKDLKADTRMVILEFDHDSLRTLLKLRFGPLFSAVPWRTNITESSAHLMLIRSLVLWIIQEKRKETPPLRSWLHIEKALLELFVDNLDRRIVPRFDDTEIQKKWFVELENWIDSNLTDPIVLNDLAKIAGVSVRTIQKAFRVYRGCTPIDDINRRRMEKARAFLLEADSHLNVLDIALEAGYQHPSRFAALYKKKYGENPSQTLARTRTMNEGVKKSV
;
A
#
# COMPACT_ATOMS: atom_id res chain seq x y z
N PHE A 1 -25.24 -13.83 -4.94
CA PHE A 1 -24.50 -14.17 -3.70
C PHE A 1 -23.01 -14.06 -3.96
N HIS A 2 -22.30 -13.26 -3.16
CA HIS A 2 -20.85 -13.06 -3.27
C HIS A 2 -20.13 -14.17 -2.50
N LEU A 3 -19.37 -15.00 -3.22
CA LEU A 3 -18.37 -15.89 -2.62
C LEU A 3 -17.02 -15.16 -2.72
N ILE A 4 -16.19 -15.26 -1.69
CA ILE A 4 -14.93 -14.54 -1.57
C ILE A 4 -13.90 -15.54 -1.01
N ASP A 5 -12.94 -15.92 -1.85
CA ASP A 5 -11.84 -16.81 -1.49
C ASP A 5 -10.77 -16.00 -0.71
N ILE A 6 -10.03 -16.71 0.13
CA ILE A 6 -9.02 -16.27 1.10
C ILE A 6 -7.72 -15.77 0.41
N GLU A 7 -7.64 -15.77 -0.92
CA GLU A 7 -6.58 -15.08 -1.68
C GLU A 7 -7.05 -13.79 -2.39
N GLY A 8 -8.26 -13.30 -2.09
CA GLY A 8 -8.77 -12.04 -2.64
C GLY A 8 -9.46 -12.14 -4.01
N ASN A 9 -9.78 -13.36 -4.47
CA ASN A 9 -10.62 -13.56 -5.65
C ASN A 9 -12.09 -13.33 -5.29
N GLN A 10 -12.80 -12.57 -6.13
CA GLN A 10 -14.23 -12.32 -5.96
C GLN A 10 -15.06 -13.02 -7.03
N PHE A 11 -16.10 -13.72 -6.58
CA PHE A 11 -17.07 -14.40 -7.42
C PHE A 11 -18.38 -13.60 -7.47
N HIS A 12 -18.86 -13.34 -8.68
CA HIS A 12 -20.14 -12.67 -8.93
C HIS A 12 -21.06 -13.62 -9.68
N ALA A 13 -22.03 -14.21 -8.97
CA ALA A 13 -23.06 -15.08 -9.55
C ALA A 13 -24.30 -14.27 -9.93
N ILE A 14 -24.68 -14.29 -11.22
CA ILE A 14 -25.91 -13.64 -11.71
C ILE A 14 -26.60 -14.58 -12.71
N GLY A 15 -27.76 -15.13 -12.31
CA GLY A 15 -28.51 -16.11 -13.10
C GLY A 15 -27.86 -17.50 -13.07
N ASP A 16 -27.76 -18.14 -14.23
CA ASP A 16 -27.06 -19.42 -14.43
C ASP A 16 -25.56 -19.25 -14.68
N THR A 17 -25.00 -18.04 -14.59
CA THR A 17 -23.60 -17.76 -14.92
C THR A 17 -22.90 -17.03 -13.79
N ALA A 18 -21.80 -17.60 -13.30
CA ALA A 18 -20.89 -17.01 -12.33
C ALA A 18 -19.61 -16.53 -13.02
N ILE A 19 -19.18 -15.31 -12.73
CA ILE A 19 -17.92 -14.75 -13.23
C ILE A 19 -16.94 -14.66 -12.06
N ALA A 20 -15.80 -15.34 -12.20
CA ALA A 20 -14.65 -15.24 -11.30
C ALA A 20 -13.59 -14.34 -11.95
N ILE A 21 -13.01 -13.42 -11.18
CA ILE A 21 -11.98 -12.51 -11.69
C ILE A 21 -10.78 -12.54 -10.74
N GLY A 22 -9.59 -12.79 -11.29
CA GLY A 22 -8.36 -12.89 -10.51
C GLY A 22 -7.09 -12.95 -11.36
N PRO A 23 -5.90 -12.90 -10.73
CA PRO A 23 -4.64 -13.13 -11.41
C PRO A 23 -4.54 -14.59 -11.87
N LYS A 24 -3.83 -14.80 -12.98
CA LYS A 24 -3.58 -16.15 -13.50
C LYS A 24 -2.97 -17.08 -12.44
N GLY A 25 -3.59 -18.25 -12.23
CA GLY A 25 -3.09 -19.28 -11.30
C GLY A 25 -3.58 -19.17 -9.85
N ALA A 26 -4.47 -18.23 -9.54
CA ALA A 26 -5.08 -18.16 -8.21
C ALA A 26 -5.99 -19.37 -7.95
N LYS A 27 -5.97 -19.92 -6.73
CA LYS A 27 -6.85 -21.05 -6.37
C LYS A 27 -8.31 -20.55 -6.30
N ASN A 28 -9.25 -21.42 -6.70
CA ASN A 28 -10.69 -21.14 -6.73
C ASN A 28 -11.43 -22.16 -5.86
N GLU A 29 -11.14 -22.18 -4.56
CA GLU A 29 -11.62 -23.23 -3.64
C GLU A 29 -13.13 -23.11 -3.34
N ASP A 30 -13.70 -21.91 -3.49
CA ASP A 30 -15.14 -21.60 -3.29
C ASP A 30 -16.08 -22.04 -4.45
N SER A 31 -15.54 -22.62 -5.53
CA SER A 31 -16.35 -23.12 -6.66
C SER A 31 -17.31 -24.26 -6.28
N LYS A 32 -17.12 -24.86 -5.10
CA LYS A 32 -17.93 -25.95 -4.56
C LYS A 32 -19.32 -25.53 -4.08
N ASP A 33 -19.53 -24.24 -3.78
CA ASP A 33 -20.81 -23.71 -3.26
C ASP A 33 -21.77 -23.22 -4.36
N LEU A 34 -21.40 -23.38 -5.63
CA LEU A 34 -22.23 -23.01 -6.78
C LEU A 34 -23.34 -24.06 -7.01
N LYS A 35 -24.53 -23.62 -7.43
CA LYS A 35 -25.59 -24.54 -7.88
C LYS A 35 -25.08 -25.33 -9.09
N ALA A 36 -25.44 -26.62 -9.16
CA ALA A 36 -24.96 -27.57 -10.17
C ALA A 36 -25.12 -27.13 -11.65
N ASP A 37 -26.05 -26.22 -11.94
CA ASP A 37 -26.33 -25.70 -13.29
C ASP A 37 -25.70 -24.31 -13.57
N THR A 38 -24.79 -23.86 -12.70
CA THR A 38 -24.14 -22.55 -12.85
C THR A 38 -22.89 -22.68 -13.70
N ARG A 39 -22.89 -22.05 -14.89
CA ARG A 39 -21.72 -21.92 -15.76
C ARG A 39 -20.73 -20.94 -15.16
N MET A 40 -19.49 -21.36 -15.00
CA MET A 40 -18.41 -20.52 -14.48
C MET A 40 -17.57 -19.95 -15.62
N VAL A 41 -17.35 -18.65 -15.63
CA VAL A 41 -16.40 -17.98 -16.52
C VAL A 41 -15.30 -17.39 -15.66
N ILE A 42 -14.06 -17.80 -15.91
CA ILE A 42 -12.87 -17.30 -15.21
C ILE A 42 -12.19 -16.30 -16.12
N LEU A 43 -12.06 -15.06 -15.65
CA LEU A 43 -11.23 -14.04 -16.28
C LEU A 43 -9.89 -14.01 -15.54
N GLU A 44 -8.85 -14.46 -16.24
CA GLU A 44 -7.48 -14.38 -15.77
C GLU A 44 -6.77 -13.20 -16.43
N PHE A 45 -6.12 -12.38 -15.62
CA PHE A 45 -5.25 -11.32 -16.10
C PHE A 45 -3.79 -11.66 -15.87
N ASP A 46 -2.94 -11.23 -16.81
CA ASP A 46 -1.49 -11.24 -16.62
C ASP A 46 -1.09 -10.41 -15.39
N HIS A 47 -0.20 -10.96 -14.57
CA HIS A 47 0.16 -10.37 -13.28
C HIS A 47 0.88 -9.03 -13.44
N ASP A 48 1.79 -8.91 -14.41
CA ASP A 48 2.59 -7.71 -14.63
C ASP A 48 1.74 -6.58 -15.22
N SER A 49 0.83 -6.91 -16.14
CA SER A 49 -0.11 -5.97 -16.74
C SER A 49 -1.08 -5.40 -15.71
N LEU A 50 -1.66 -6.26 -14.86
CA LEU A 50 -2.51 -5.87 -13.75
C LEU A 50 -1.74 -4.98 -12.77
N ARG A 51 -0.54 -5.40 -12.34
CA ARG A 51 0.29 -4.63 -11.41
C ARG A 51 0.68 -3.26 -11.95
N THR A 52 0.94 -3.15 -13.25
CA THR A 52 1.29 -1.90 -13.92
C THR A 52 0.12 -0.92 -13.89
N LEU A 53 -1.07 -1.36 -14.27
CA LEU A 53 -2.26 -0.50 -14.26
C LEU A 53 -2.68 -0.11 -12.84
N LEU A 54 -2.55 -1.03 -11.89
CA LEU A 54 -2.78 -0.74 -10.49
C LEU A 54 -1.82 0.33 -9.95
N LYS A 55 -0.52 0.23 -10.27
CA LYS A 55 0.46 1.27 -9.92
C LYS A 55 0.13 2.62 -10.56
N LEU A 56 -0.26 2.61 -11.84
CA LEU A 56 -0.63 3.82 -12.57
C LEU A 56 -1.89 4.47 -11.97
N ARG A 57 -2.88 3.66 -11.58
CA ARG A 57 -4.16 4.13 -11.05
C ARG A 57 -4.08 4.57 -9.59
N PHE A 58 -3.35 3.81 -8.78
CA PHE A 58 -3.39 3.92 -7.32
C PHE A 58 -2.10 4.44 -6.69
N GLY A 59 -0.99 4.45 -7.42
CA GLY A 59 0.34 4.82 -6.90
C GLY A 59 1.11 3.60 -6.40
N PRO A 60 2.14 3.78 -5.54
CA PRO A 60 2.85 2.66 -4.93
C PRO A 60 1.87 1.82 -4.09
N LEU A 61 1.92 0.51 -4.29
CA LEU A 61 1.05 -0.47 -3.66
C LEU A 61 1.88 -1.41 -2.80
N PHE A 62 1.45 -1.59 -1.55
CA PHE A 62 2.02 -2.60 -0.65
C PHE A 62 1.60 -4.00 -1.10
N SER A 63 2.50 -4.97 -0.92
CA SER A 63 2.40 -6.30 -1.54
C SER A 63 1.28 -7.19 -0.98
N ALA A 64 0.59 -6.72 0.07
CA ALA A 64 -0.35 -7.48 0.88
C ALA A 64 -1.69 -6.78 1.07
N VAL A 65 -2.10 -5.90 0.13
CA VAL A 65 -3.46 -5.36 0.15
C VAL A 65 -4.40 -6.41 -0.45
N PRO A 66 -5.29 -7.04 0.34
CA PRO A 66 -6.27 -7.97 -0.23
C PRO A 66 -7.18 -7.19 -1.19
N TRP A 67 -7.23 -7.66 -2.44
CA TRP A 67 -8.12 -7.08 -3.44
C TRP A 67 -9.56 -7.37 -3.03
N ARG A 68 -10.37 -6.32 -3.01
CA ARG A 68 -11.81 -6.49 -3.05
C ARG A 68 -12.40 -5.50 -4.05
N THR A 69 -13.46 -5.95 -4.66
CA THR A 69 -14.20 -5.45 -5.78
C THR A 69 -15.49 -4.90 -5.18
N ASN A 70 -15.83 -3.62 -5.39
CA ASN A 70 -17.13 -3.06 -4.94
C ASN A 70 -18.27 -3.43 -5.90
N ILE A 71 -18.08 -4.53 -6.61
CA ILE A 71 -19.00 -4.94 -7.65
C ILE A 71 -20.21 -5.53 -6.93
N THR A 72 -21.27 -4.75 -6.79
CA THR A 72 -22.59 -5.26 -6.42
C THR A 72 -23.27 -5.82 -7.67
N GLU A 73 -24.23 -6.73 -7.50
CA GLU A 73 -25.05 -7.28 -8.59
C GLU A 73 -25.75 -6.17 -9.42
N SER A 74 -25.96 -4.98 -8.82
CA SER A 74 -26.57 -3.80 -9.43
C SER A 74 -25.60 -2.80 -10.06
N SER A 75 -24.29 -3.05 -10.03
CA SER A 75 -23.31 -2.09 -10.54
C SER A 75 -23.30 -2.04 -12.08
N ALA A 76 -23.41 -0.84 -12.64
CA ALA A 76 -23.39 -0.63 -14.10
C ALA A 76 -22.11 -1.20 -14.75
N HIS A 77 -20.99 -1.15 -14.04
CA HIS A 77 -19.73 -1.71 -14.52
C HIS A 77 -19.71 -3.23 -14.56
N LEU A 78 -20.32 -3.93 -13.59
CA LEU A 78 -20.47 -5.39 -13.69
C LEU A 78 -21.35 -5.77 -14.87
N MET A 79 -22.40 -4.99 -15.15
CA MET A 79 -23.20 -5.18 -16.34
C MET A 79 -22.38 -5.00 -17.62
N LEU A 80 -21.48 -4.01 -17.68
CA LEU A 80 -20.57 -3.80 -18.80
C LEU A 80 -19.56 -4.95 -18.96
N ILE A 81 -18.90 -5.35 -17.88
CA ILE A 81 -17.97 -6.50 -17.87
C ILE A 81 -18.72 -7.75 -18.34
N ARG A 82 -19.91 -8.02 -17.78
CA ARG A 82 -20.75 -9.16 -18.18
C ARG A 82 -21.11 -9.11 -19.67
N SER A 83 -21.59 -7.97 -20.17
CA SER A 83 -21.97 -7.82 -21.57
C SER A 83 -20.79 -8.06 -22.51
N LEU A 84 -19.60 -7.53 -22.19
CA LEU A 84 -18.39 -7.76 -22.95
C LEU A 84 -17.96 -9.22 -22.93
N VAL A 85 -17.98 -9.86 -21.76
CA VAL A 85 -17.61 -11.28 -21.60
C VAL A 85 -18.56 -12.19 -22.38
N LEU A 86 -19.87 -11.97 -22.27
CA LEU A 86 -20.86 -12.76 -23.01
C LEU A 86 -20.72 -12.55 -24.51
N TRP A 87 -20.46 -11.32 -24.95
CA TRP A 87 -20.18 -11.02 -26.34
C TRP A 87 -18.91 -11.74 -26.84
N ILE A 88 -17.81 -11.74 -26.09
CA ILE A 88 -16.57 -12.48 -26.41
C ILE A 88 -16.84 -13.97 -26.56
N ILE A 89 -17.61 -14.57 -25.63
CA ILE A 89 -17.96 -15.99 -25.68
C ILE A 89 -18.77 -16.29 -26.93
N GLN A 90 -19.73 -15.44 -27.26
CA GLN A 90 -20.56 -15.59 -28.45
C GLN A 90 -19.72 -15.46 -29.74
N GLU A 91 -18.78 -14.52 -29.77
CA GLU A 91 -17.92 -14.29 -30.94
C GLU A 91 -16.94 -15.45 -31.16
N LYS A 92 -16.34 -16.00 -30.09
CA LYS A 92 -15.49 -17.21 -30.18
C LYS A 92 -16.23 -18.43 -30.74
N ARG A 93 -17.54 -18.52 -30.55
CA ARG A 93 -18.36 -19.63 -31.09
C ARG A 93 -18.63 -19.53 -32.59
N LYS A 94 -18.46 -18.35 -33.20
CA LYS A 94 -18.77 -18.14 -34.62
C LYS A 94 -17.68 -18.65 -35.57
N GLU A 95 -16.56 -19.17 -35.06
CA GLU A 95 -15.39 -19.65 -35.84
C GLU A 95 -14.82 -18.63 -36.84
N THR A 96 -15.23 -17.36 -36.75
CA THR A 96 -14.71 -16.25 -37.54
C THR A 96 -13.39 -15.76 -36.94
N PRO A 97 -12.39 -15.41 -37.77
CA PRO A 97 -11.11 -14.92 -37.27
C PRO A 97 -11.35 -13.73 -36.34
N PRO A 98 -10.68 -13.68 -35.18
CA PRO A 98 -10.94 -12.66 -34.18
C PRO A 98 -10.69 -11.27 -34.79
N LEU A 99 -11.54 -10.32 -34.45
CA LEU A 99 -11.32 -8.91 -34.74
C LEU A 99 -9.87 -8.54 -34.35
N ARG A 100 -9.16 -7.80 -35.22
CA ARG A 100 -7.82 -7.23 -34.91
C ARG A 100 -7.79 -6.43 -33.59
N SER A 101 -8.96 -6.13 -33.04
CA SER A 101 -9.24 -5.45 -31.79
C SER A 101 -9.04 -6.27 -30.51
N TRP A 102 -8.61 -7.54 -30.56
CA TRP A 102 -8.49 -8.39 -29.35
C TRP A 102 -7.65 -7.76 -28.23
N LEU A 103 -6.51 -7.16 -28.58
CA LEU A 103 -5.64 -6.46 -27.63
C LEU A 103 -6.36 -5.26 -26.96
N HIS A 104 -7.24 -4.57 -27.71
CA HIS A 104 -8.02 -3.45 -27.17
C HIS A 104 -9.14 -3.93 -26.25
N ILE A 105 -9.72 -5.10 -26.51
CA ILE A 105 -10.76 -5.70 -25.66
C ILE A 105 -10.17 -6.17 -24.34
N GLU A 106 -9.01 -6.85 -24.37
CA GLU A 106 -8.29 -7.28 -23.18
C GLU A 106 -7.94 -6.08 -22.29
N LYS A 107 -7.36 -5.04 -22.89
CA LYS A 107 -7.05 -3.79 -22.18
C LYS A 107 -8.29 -3.12 -21.60
N ALA A 108 -9.39 -3.04 -22.35
CA ALA A 108 -10.64 -2.44 -21.88
C ALA A 108 -11.26 -3.23 -20.71
N LEU A 109 -11.23 -4.56 -20.75
CA LEU A 109 -11.69 -5.41 -19.64
C LEU A 109 -10.84 -5.20 -18.38
N LEU A 110 -9.52 -5.09 -18.55
CA LEU A 110 -8.60 -4.87 -17.46
C LEU A 110 -8.76 -3.47 -16.84
N GLU A 111 -8.94 -2.43 -17.66
CA GLU A 111 -9.25 -1.07 -17.20
C GLU A 111 -10.59 -1.00 -16.47
N LEU A 112 -11.65 -1.59 -17.05
CA LEU A 112 -12.96 -1.69 -16.40
C LEU A 112 -12.87 -2.45 -15.08
N PHE A 113 -12.09 -3.52 -15.01
CA PHE A 113 -11.88 -4.24 -13.76
C PHE A 113 -11.18 -3.38 -12.70
N VAL A 114 -10.06 -2.74 -13.06
CA VAL A 114 -9.27 -1.89 -12.15
C VAL A 114 -10.07 -0.69 -11.64
N ASP A 115 -10.90 -0.07 -12.49
CA ASP A 115 -11.78 1.03 -12.09
C ASP A 115 -12.89 0.63 -11.12
N ASN A 116 -13.16 -0.68 -10.96
CA ASN A 116 -14.15 -1.22 -10.04
C ASN A 116 -13.60 -1.78 -8.73
N LEU A 117 -12.28 -1.71 -8.56
CA LEU A 117 -11.66 -1.97 -7.27
C LEU A 117 -11.97 -0.80 -6.35
N ASP A 118 -12.66 -1.07 -5.22
CA ASP A 118 -12.78 -0.03 -4.19
C ASP A 118 -11.40 0.20 -3.58
N ARG A 119 -11.04 1.45 -3.36
CA ARG A 119 -9.88 1.80 -2.52
C ARG A 119 -10.13 1.51 -1.04
N ARG A 120 -11.37 1.25 -0.64
CA ARG A 120 -11.78 1.12 0.77
C ARG A 120 -12.04 -0.32 1.18
N ILE A 121 -11.04 -1.19 1.10
CA ILE A 121 -11.17 -2.49 1.75
C ILE A 121 -10.23 -2.59 2.93
N VAL A 122 -10.86 -2.48 4.09
CA VAL A 122 -10.34 -2.88 5.39
C VAL A 122 -10.03 -4.37 5.32
N PRO A 123 -8.79 -4.82 5.57
CA PRO A 123 -8.54 -6.23 5.85
C PRO A 123 -9.48 -6.68 6.97
N ARG A 124 -10.20 -7.80 6.80
CA ARG A 124 -10.83 -8.43 7.98
C ARG A 124 -9.70 -8.72 8.96
N PHE A 125 -9.88 -8.29 10.20
CA PHE A 125 -8.84 -8.11 11.22
C PHE A 125 -8.26 -9.42 11.78
N ASP A 126 -8.34 -10.53 11.06
CA ASP A 126 -8.16 -11.87 11.65
C ASP A 126 -6.93 -12.62 11.11
N ASP A 127 -6.28 -12.17 10.04
CA ASP A 127 -5.06 -12.83 9.53
C ASP A 127 -3.77 -12.13 10.00
N THR A 128 -2.99 -12.78 10.84
CA THR A 128 -1.86 -12.16 11.57
C THR A 128 -0.60 -11.97 10.73
N GLU A 129 -0.41 -12.78 9.69
CA GLU A 129 0.80 -12.74 8.86
C GLU A 129 0.73 -11.64 7.81
N ILE A 130 -0.41 -11.53 7.12
CA ILE A 130 -0.73 -10.42 6.21
C ILE A 130 -0.67 -9.08 6.97
N GLN A 131 -1.20 -9.04 8.20
CA GLN A 131 -1.19 -7.84 9.04
C GLN A 131 0.22 -7.34 9.36
N LYS A 132 1.16 -8.23 9.63
CA LYS A 132 2.56 -7.85 9.89
C LYS A 132 3.22 -7.31 8.62
N LYS A 133 2.97 -7.91 7.47
CA LYS A 133 3.68 -7.58 6.23
C LYS A 133 3.40 -6.16 5.74
N TRP A 134 2.13 -5.75 5.62
CA TRP A 134 1.81 -4.37 5.19
C TRP A 134 2.26 -3.32 6.21
N PHE A 135 2.22 -3.65 7.51
CA PHE A 135 2.65 -2.72 8.56
C PHE A 135 4.17 -2.50 8.52
N VAL A 136 4.96 -3.57 8.31
CA VAL A 136 6.41 -3.47 8.11
C VAL A 136 6.73 -2.67 6.84
N GLU A 137 6.01 -2.88 5.74
CA GLU A 137 6.19 -2.10 4.52
C GLU A 137 5.84 -0.61 4.73
N LEU A 138 4.79 -0.32 5.50
CA LEU A 138 4.42 1.04 5.89
C LEU A 138 5.53 1.71 6.72
N GLU A 139 6.12 0.99 7.68
CA GLU A 139 7.24 1.51 8.47
C GLU A 139 8.47 1.81 7.62
N ASN A 140 8.84 0.90 6.72
CA ASN A 140 9.95 1.11 5.79
C ASN A 140 9.73 2.32 4.89
N TRP A 141 8.48 2.50 4.43
CA TRP A 141 8.11 3.68 3.65
C TRP A 141 8.23 4.96 4.50
N ILE A 142 7.76 4.94 5.75
CA ILE A 142 7.90 6.08 6.67
C ILE A 142 9.37 6.43 6.87
N ASP A 143 10.23 5.44 7.14
CA ASP A 143 11.66 5.63 7.38
C ASP A 143 12.36 6.28 6.17
N SER A 144 11.96 5.89 4.96
CA SER A 144 12.49 6.43 3.71
C SER A 144 11.99 7.85 3.39
N ASN A 145 10.90 8.29 4.01
CA ASN A 145 10.24 9.57 3.73
C ASN A 145 10.18 10.50 4.95
N LEU A 146 11.01 10.27 5.98
CA LEU A 146 10.98 11.05 7.22
C LEU A 146 11.22 12.55 7.01
N THR A 147 11.97 12.93 5.98
CA THR A 147 12.32 14.32 5.67
C THR A 147 11.09 15.11 5.17
N ASP A 148 10.19 14.46 4.44
CA ASP A 148 9.03 15.11 3.83
C ASP A 148 7.82 15.18 4.78
N PRO A 149 6.86 16.10 4.56
CA PRO A 149 5.61 16.11 5.29
C PRO A 149 4.81 14.81 5.09
N ILE A 150 4.62 14.03 6.15
CA ILE A 150 3.82 12.80 6.11
C ILE A 150 2.40 13.08 6.61
N VAL A 151 1.41 12.88 5.73
CA VAL A 151 -0.02 13.04 6.04
C VAL A 151 -0.68 11.67 6.18
N LEU A 152 -1.45 11.45 7.25
CA LEU A 152 -2.08 10.15 7.52
C LEU A 152 -3.02 9.69 6.40
N ASN A 153 -3.71 10.62 5.74
CA ASN A 153 -4.57 10.29 4.60
C ASN A 153 -3.78 9.73 3.42
N ASP A 154 -2.55 10.17 3.21
CA ASP A 154 -1.71 9.67 2.12
C ASP A 154 -1.09 8.33 2.48
N LEU A 155 -0.68 8.14 3.75
CA LEU A 155 -0.31 6.81 4.26
C LEU A 155 -1.45 5.80 4.08
N ALA A 156 -2.68 6.20 4.40
CA ALA A 156 -3.88 5.38 4.22
C ALA A 156 -4.09 4.98 2.74
N LYS A 157 -3.92 5.93 1.82
CA LYS A 157 -4.04 5.66 0.38
C LYS A 157 -2.97 4.69 -0.11
N ILE A 158 -1.71 4.91 0.25
CA ILE A 158 -0.57 4.07 -0.18
C ILE A 158 -0.70 2.66 0.41
N ALA A 159 -1.13 2.56 1.67
CA ALA A 159 -1.31 1.29 2.36
C ALA A 159 -2.60 0.54 1.99
N GLY A 160 -3.51 1.16 1.24
CA GLY A 160 -4.80 0.55 0.89
C GLY A 160 -5.72 0.30 2.09
N VAL A 161 -5.57 1.06 3.18
CA VAL A 161 -6.35 0.90 4.42
C VAL A 161 -6.93 2.22 4.91
N SER A 162 -7.89 2.18 5.82
CA SER A 162 -8.41 3.41 6.44
C SER A 162 -7.41 4.04 7.40
N VAL A 163 -7.49 5.36 7.62
CA VAL A 163 -6.72 6.05 8.68
C VAL A 163 -6.96 5.42 10.05
N ARG A 164 -8.20 4.99 10.33
CA ARG A 164 -8.55 4.29 11.58
C ARG A 164 -7.79 2.96 11.72
N THR A 165 -7.60 2.24 10.61
CA THR A 165 -6.82 0.99 10.58
C THR A 165 -5.35 1.28 10.91
N ILE A 166 -4.75 2.32 10.30
CA ILE A 166 -3.38 2.74 10.62
C ILE A 166 -3.26 3.08 12.11
N GLN A 167 -4.14 3.94 12.63
CA GLN A 167 -4.12 4.33 14.05
C GLN A 167 -4.25 3.12 14.99
N LYS A 168 -5.13 2.17 14.67
CA LYS A 168 -5.28 0.93 15.44
C LYS A 168 -4.00 0.08 15.36
N ALA A 169 -3.42 -0.08 14.18
CA ALA A 169 -2.19 -0.86 13.99
C ALA A 169 -1.02 -0.27 14.78
N PHE A 170 -0.81 1.05 14.75
CA PHE A 170 0.22 1.70 15.58
C PHE A 170 -0.02 1.50 17.07
N ARG A 171 -1.27 1.59 17.53
CA ARG A 171 -1.60 1.32 18.94
C ARG A 171 -1.31 -0.13 19.33
N VAL A 172 -1.59 -1.09 18.45
CA VAL A 172 -1.38 -2.52 18.70
C VAL A 172 0.10 -2.90 18.63
N TYR A 173 0.82 -2.46 17.60
CA TYR A 173 2.20 -2.90 17.33
C TYR A 173 3.28 -2.01 17.94
N ARG A 174 2.97 -0.75 18.25
CA ARG A 174 3.94 0.24 18.77
C ARG A 174 3.49 0.91 20.07
N GLY A 175 2.24 0.71 20.49
CA GLY A 175 1.71 1.29 21.74
C GLY A 175 1.51 2.82 21.68
N CYS A 176 1.59 3.44 20.51
CA CYS A 176 1.56 4.89 20.34
C CYS A 176 0.68 5.32 19.15
N THR A 177 0.54 6.63 18.91
CA THR A 177 -0.10 7.13 17.69
C THR A 177 0.90 7.15 16.53
N PRO A 178 0.44 7.11 15.27
CA PRO A 178 1.34 7.19 14.12
C PRO A 178 2.17 8.47 14.11
N ILE A 179 1.58 9.59 14.52
CA ILE A 179 2.27 10.90 14.59
C ILE A 179 3.36 10.88 15.66
N ASP A 180 3.10 10.28 16.82
CA ASP A 180 4.11 10.15 17.87
C ASP A 180 5.28 9.28 17.41
N ASP A 181 4.99 8.18 16.71
CA ASP A 181 6.03 7.30 16.18
C ASP A 181 6.89 7.98 15.11
N ILE A 182 6.27 8.71 14.17
CA ILE A 182 7.00 9.50 13.17
C ILE A 182 7.89 10.54 13.86
N ASN A 183 7.37 11.29 14.83
CA ASN A 183 8.16 12.27 15.57
C ASN A 183 9.30 11.62 16.36
N ARG A 184 9.06 10.44 16.95
CA ARG A 184 10.07 9.66 17.66
C ARG A 184 11.22 9.28 16.72
N ARG A 185 10.90 8.73 15.53
CA ARG A 185 11.87 8.36 14.49
C ARG A 185 12.65 9.56 13.97
N ARG A 186 11.97 10.68 13.66
CA ARG A 186 12.63 11.94 13.26
C ARG A 186 13.63 12.42 14.31
N MET A 187 13.25 12.34 15.59
CA MET A 187 14.13 12.74 16.69
C MET A 187 15.34 11.79 16.85
N GLU A 188 15.14 10.49 16.64
CA GLU A 188 16.22 9.50 16.63
C GLU A 188 17.18 9.72 15.46
N LYS A 189 16.66 9.94 14.24
CA LYS A 189 17.43 10.29 13.05
C LYS A 189 18.27 11.55 13.28
N ALA A 190 17.66 12.61 13.83
CA ALA A 190 18.38 13.84 14.16
C ALA A 190 19.54 13.59 15.16
N ARG A 191 19.31 12.77 16.19
CA ARG A 191 20.35 12.44 17.17
C ARG A 191 21.48 11.61 16.56
N ALA A 192 21.15 10.64 15.71
CA ALA A 192 22.16 9.86 15.00
C ALA A 192 23.06 10.78 14.17
N PHE A 193 22.47 11.68 13.38
CA PHE A 193 23.23 12.65 12.60
C PHE A 193 24.08 13.59 13.46
N LEU A 194 23.61 14.03 14.63
CA LEU A 194 24.44 14.84 15.55
C LEU A 194 25.62 14.06 16.15
N LEU A 195 25.49 12.75 16.34
CA LEU A 195 26.52 11.88 16.89
C LEU A 195 27.53 11.39 15.84
N GLU A 196 27.14 11.41 14.56
CA GLU A 196 27.99 11.03 13.42
C GLU A 196 28.51 12.25 12.65
N ALA A 197 28.10 13.46 13.02
CA ALA A 197 28.41 14.67 12.26
C ALA A 197 29.91 14.98 12.21
N ASP A 198 30.39 15.17 10.98
CA ASP A 198 31.68 15.80 10.70
C ASP A 198 31.66 17.32 10.95
N SER A 199 32.84 17.94 10.90
CA SER A 199 33.06 19.38 11.17
C SER A 199 32.22 20.33 10.29
N HIS A 200 31.70 19.87 9.15
CA HIS A 200 30.98 20.69 8.18
C HIS A 200 29.45 20.71 8.40
N LEU A 201 28.86 19.74 9.09
CA LEU A 201 27.42 19.68 9.32
C LEU A 201 27.01 20.59 10.48
N ASN A 202 26.01 21.45 10.26
CA ASN A 202 25.48 22.31 11.31
C ASN A 202 24.12 21.78 11.84
N VAL A 203 23.68 22.32 12.97
CA VAL A 203 22.43 21.89 13.63
C VAL A 203 21.19 22.16 12.76
N LEU A 204 21.20 23.22 11.95
CA LEU A 204 20.09 23.59 11.08
C LEU A 204 19.91 22.54 9.98
N ASP A 205 20.98 22.17 9.29
CA ASP A 205 20.96 21.17 8.21
C ASP A 205 20.48 19.82 8.75
N ILE A 206 20.99 19.41 9.93
CA ILE A 206 20.56 18.17 10.58
C ILE A 206 19.08 18.20 10.94
N ALA A 207 18.56 19.33 11.42
CA ALA A 207 17.14 19.45 11.73
C ALA A 207 16.27 19.32 10.48
N LEU A 208 16.67 19.97 9.38
CA LEU A 208 15.96 19.91 8.10
C LEU A 208 15.99 18.50 7.51
N GLU A 209 17.15 17.84 7.49
CA GLU A 209 17.34 16.46 7.03
C GLU A 209 16.58 15.43 7.88
N ALA A 210 16.35 15.73 9.15
CA ALA A 210 15.51 14.92 10.03
C ALA A 210 14.00 15.20 9.88
N GLY A 211 13.61 16.13 9.00
CA GLY A 211 12.21 16.46 8.71
C GLY A 211 11.58 17.52 9.63
N TYR A 212 12.39 18.35 10.30
CA TYR A 212 11.90 19.48 11.08
C TYR A 212 11.96 20.77 10.28
N GLN A 213 10.80 21.31 9.92
CA GLN A 213 10.69 22.62 9.24
C GLN A 213 10.98 23.83 10.15
N HIS A 214 10.92 23.64 11.47
CA HIS A 214 11.10 24.71 12.45
C HIS A 214 12.24 24.36 13.42
N PRO A 215 13.46 24.88 13.19
CA PRO A 215 14.65 24.56 13.99
C PRO A 215 14.50 24.90 15.47
N SER A 216 13.85 26.01 15.80
CA SER A 216 13.60 26.41 17.19
C SER A 216 12.72 25.40 17.93
N ARG A 217 11.70 24.85 17.26
CA ARG A 217 10.81 23.82 17.82
C ARG A 217 11.56 22.50 17.97
N PHE A 218 12.38 22.13 16.98
CA PHE A 218 13.26 20.98 17.07
C PHE A 218 14.17 21.07 18.31
N ALA A 219 14.90 22.19 18.49
CA ALA A 219 15.82 22.35 19.61
C ALA A 219 15.13 22.23 20.98
N ALA A 220 13.94 22.80 21.13
CA ALA A 220 13.15 22.68 22.35
C ALA A 220 12.72 21.22 22.63
N LEU A 221 12.23 20.51 21.61
CA LEU A 221 11.84 19.10 21.73
C LEU A 221 13.05 18.20 22.00
N TYR A 222 14.19 18.47 21.36
CA TYR A 222 15.43 17.73 21.56
C TYR A 222 15.93 17.87 23.00
N LYS A 223 15.99 19.11 23.51
CA LYS A 223 16.36 19.38 24.91
C LYS A 223 15.42 18.68 25.89
N LYS A 224 14.11 18.71 25.62
CA LYS A 224 13.12 18.00 26.45
C LYS A 224 13.37 16.49 26.49
N LYS A 225 13.77 15.88 25.37
CA LYS A 225 13.99 14.42 25.26
C LYS A 225 15.35 13.96 25.81
N TYR A 226 16.42 14.74 25.57
CA TYR A 226 17.80 14.31 25.83
C TYR A 226 18.52 15.11 26.93
N GLY A 227 17.89 16.15 27.48
CA GLY A 227 18.46 16.97 28.56
C GLY A 227 19.52 17.98 28.12
N GLU A 228 19.95 17.95 26.86
CA GLU A 228 20.96 18.84 26.29
C GLU A 228 20.46 19.46 24.97
N ASN A 229 21.03 20.60 24.57
CA ASN A 229 20.73 21.22 23.28
C ASN A 229 21.43 20.44 22.14
N PRO A 230 20.86 20.43 20.91
CA PRO A 230 21.50 19.82 19.75
C PRO A 230 22.94 20.32 19.51
N SER A 231 23.18 21.63 19.71
CA SER A 231 24.50 22.24 19.57
C SER A 231 25.53 21.70 20.57
N GLN A 232 25.08 21.32 21.78
CA GLN A 232 25.94 20.72 22.79
C GLN A 232 26.32 19.30 22.39
N THR A 233 25.36 18.50 21.90
CA THR A 233 25.65 17.17 21.33
C THR A 233 26.68 17.28 20.20
N LEU A 234 26.45 18.19 19.24
CA LEU A 234 27.32 18.38 18.09
C LEU A 234 28.74 18.83 18.49
N ALA A 235 28.86 19.76 19.43
CA ALA A 235 30.16 20.23 19.93
C ALA A 235 30.94 19.10 20.61
N ARG A 236 30.25 18.25 21.40
CA ARG A 236 30.87 17.08 22.05
C ARG A 236 31.33 16.03 21.04
N THR A 237 30.53 15.76 20.00
CA THR A 237 30.91 14.83 18.92
C THR A 237 32.19 15.30 18.22
N ARG A 238 32.28 16.60 17.90
CA ARG A 238 33.45 17.16 17.20
C ARG A 238 34.72 17.08 18.03
N THR A 239 34.68 17.41 19.32
CA THR A 239 35.86 17.29 20.18
C THR A 239 36.33 15.84 20.33
N MET A 240 35.40 14.87 20.37
CA MET A 240 35.76 13.44 20.34
C MET A 240 36.42 13.04 19.02
N ASN A 241 35.85 13.42 17.88
CA ASN A 241 36.36 13.07 16.56
C ASN A 241 37.74 13.71 16.26
N GLU A 242 37.99 14.93 16.75
CA GLU A 242 39.29 15.60 16.63
C GLU A 242 40.39 14.94 17.50
N GLY A 243 40.03 14.44 18.69
CA GLY A 243 40.94 13.70 19.57
C GLY A 243 41.37 12.35 18.98
N VAL A 244 40.45 11.66 18.31
CA VAL A 244 40.74 10.40 17.61
C VAL A 244 41.67 10.65 16.41
N LYS A 245 41.41 11.68 15.59
CA LYS A 245 42.26 12.01 14.42
C LYS A 245 43.69 12.45 14.78
N LYS A 246 43.93 12.95 16.00
CA LYS A 246 45.28 13.30 16.48
C LYS A 246 46.06 12.13 17.10
N SER A 247 45.40 11.01 17.36
CA SER A 247 45.97 9.83 18.03
C SER A 247 46.27 8.67 17.06
N VAL A 248 45.99 8.86 15.77
CA VAL A 248 46.27 7.94 14.64
C VAL A 248 47.31 8.60 13.75
#